data_AF-A0A662LZ24-F1
#
_entry.id   AF-A0A662LZ24-F1
#
_cell.length_a   1.000
_cell.length_b   1.000
_cell.length_c   1.000
_cell.angle_alpha   90.00
_cell.angle_beta   90.00
_cell.angle_gamma   90.00
#
_symmetry.space_group_name_H-M   'P 1'
#
loop_
_entity.id
_entity.type
_entity.pdbx_description
1 polymer ?
#
loop_
_entity_poly.entity_id
_entity_poly.type
_entity_poly.pdbx_seq_one_letter_code
_entity_poly.pdbx_strand_id
1 'polypeptide(L)'
;MSALSLVAGAVAILLAILLIALTIKRRREEKLLEKEPVEALELRKRLLTDALKTLEIEHEKKKIPDAYYRSIKDYFKKEAIRVLREIDRRK
;
A
#
# COMPACT_ATOMS: atom_id res chain seq x y z
N MET A 1 24.18 -14.84 -31.40
CA MET A 1 23.58 -14.08 -30.29
C MET A 1 24.61 -13.97 -29.17
N SER A 2 24.93 -12.77 -28.71
CA SER A 2 25.93 -12.58 -27.65
C SER A 2 25.33 -12.90 -26.29
N ALA A 3 26.15 -13.36 -25.33
CA ALA A 3 25.70 -13.63 -23.96
C ALA A 3 24.97 -12.43 -23.33
N LEU A 4 25.35 -11.20 -23.70
CA LEU A 4 24.68 -9.96 -23.30
C LEU A 4 23.20 -9.91 -23.71
N SER A 5 22.87 -10.34 -24.92
CA SER A 5 21.49 -10.34 -25.44
C SER A 5 20.59 -11.38 -24.75
N LEU A 6 21.15 -12.51 -24.32
CA LEU A 6 20.44 -13.54 -23.57
C LEU A 6 20.17 -13.10 -22.12
N VAL A 7 21.15 -12.46 -21.48
CA VAL A 7 21.00 -11.91 -20.12
C VAL A 7 19.99 -10.77 -20.10
N ALA A 8 20.03 -9.86 -21.08
CA ALA A 8 19.07 -8.77 -21.19
C ALA A 8 17.62 -9.30 -21.39
N GLY A 9 17.45 -10.33 -22.21
CA GLY A 9 16.16 -11.01 -22.39
C GLY A 9 15.64 -11.64 -21.10
N ALA A 10 16.49 -12.34 -20.35
CA ALA A 10 16.12 -12.97 -19.08
C ALA A 10 15.71 -11.93 -18.01
N VAL A 11 16.43 -10.81 -17.92
CA VAL A 11 16.12 -9.71 -16.99
C VAL A 11 14.78 -9.05 -17.33
N ALA A 12 14.48 -8.83 -18.62
CA ALA A 12 13.21 -8.26 -19.06
C ALA A 12 12.02 -9.16 -18.70
N ILE A 13 12.17 -10.48 -18.87
CA ILE A 13 11.14 -11.47 -18.50
C ILE A 13 10.91 -11.46 -16.98
N LEU A 14 11.97 -11.43 -16.17
CA LEU A 14 11.88 -11.34 -14.71
C LEU A 14 11.15 -10.07 -14.25
N LEU A 15 11.45 -8.92 -14.85
CA LEU A 15 10.76 -7.66 -14.55
C LEU A 15 9.28 -7.71 -14.91
N ALA A 16 8.93 -8.29 -16.07
CA ALA A 16 7.54 -8.45 -16.49
C ALA A 16 6.75 -9.34 -15.50
N ILE A 17 7.34 -10.47 -15.07
CA ILE A 17 6.72 -11.35 -14.08
C ILE A 17 6.52 -10.63 -12.74
N LEU A 18 7.50 -9.84 -12.29
CA LEU A 18 7.41 -9.06 -11.06
C LEU A 18 6.27 -8.03 -11.13
N LEU A 19 6.14 -7.31 -12.25
CA LEU A 19 5.08 -6.33 -12.46
C LEU A 19 3.69 -6.97 -12.45
N ILE A 20 3.53 -8.14 -13.09
CA ILE A 20 2.28 -8.91 -13.10
C ILE A 20 1.94 -9.40 -11.69
N ALA A 21 2.91 -9.94 -10.94
CA ALA A 21 2.70 -10.39 -9.56
C ALA A 21 2.26 -9.25 -8.64
N LEU A 22 2.88 -8.06 -8.78
CA LEU A 22 2.50 -6.86 -8.04
C LEU A 22 1.08 -6.38 -8.38
N THR A 23 0.67 -6.46 -9.65
CA THR A 23 -0.71 -6.10 -10.06
C THR A 23 -1.75 -7.07 -9.55
N ILE A 24 -1.46 -8.38 -9.57
CA ILE A 24 -2.37 -9.42 -9.04
C ILE A 24 -2.55 -9.25 -7.53
N LYS A 25 -1.46 -9.04 -6.79
CA LYS A 25 -1.52 -8.81 -5.34
C LYS A 25 -2.40 -7.59 -5.01
N ARG A 26 -2.19 -6.50 -5.72
CA ARG A 26 -2.94 -5.25 -5.54
C ARG A 26 -4.44 -5.42 -5.81
N ARG A 27 -4.82 -6.13 -6.88
CA ARG A 27 -6.23 -6.44 -7.19
C ARG A 27 -6.90 -7.31 -6.11
N ARG A 28 -6.14 -8.22 -5.48
CA ARG A 28 -6.68 -9.09 -4.43
C ARG A 28 -6.97 -8.32 -3.15
N GLU A 29 -6.11 -7.37 -2.79
CA GLU A 29 -6.34 -6.45 -1.67
C GLU A 29 -7.55 -5.54 -1.92
N GLU A 30 -7.70 -5.00 -3.13
CA GLU A 30 -8.86 -4.19 -3.53
C GLU A 30 -10.18 -4.99 -3.43
N LYS A 31 -10.20 -6.25 -3.90
CA LYS A 31 -11.38 -7.13 -3.80
C LYS A 31 -11.80 -7.49 -2.37
N LEU A 32 -10.89 -7.40 -1.39
CA LEU A 32 -11.23 -7.63 0.01
C LEU A 32 -11.90 -6.38 0.61
N LEU A 33 -11.39 -5.19 0.29
CA LEU A 33 -12.01 -3.92 0.67
C LEU A 33 -13.43 -3.80 0.09
N GLU A 34 -13.62 -4.18 -1.18
CA GLU A 34 -14.90 -4.16 -1.87
C GLU A 34 -15.97 -5.08 -1.23
N LYS A 35 -15.57 -6.05 -0.39
CA LYS A 35 -16.50 -6.97 0.29
C LYS A 35 -16.80 -6.61 1.74
N GLU A 36 -16.07 -5.65 2.32
CA GLU A 36 -16.30 -5.21 3.69
C GLU A 36 -17.63 -4.44 3.80
N PRO A 37 -18.42 -4.62 4.87
CA PRO A 37 -19.60 -3.77 5.11
C PRO A 37 -19.18 -2.32 5.41
N VAL A 38 -20.10 -1.37 5.25
CA VAL A 38 -19.80 0.07 5.40
C VAL A 38 -19.27 0.37 6.81
N GLU A 39 -19.83 -0.27 7.83
CA GLU A 39 -19.41 -0.14 9.22
C GLU A 39 -17.95 -0.59 9.44
N ALA A 40 -17.52 -1.65 8.73
CA ALA A 40 -16.14 -2.11 8.78
C ALA A 40 -15.18 -1.15 8.08
N LEU A 41 -15.61 -0.54 6.95
CA LEU A 41 -14.84 0.50 6.27
C LEU A 41 -14.68 1.75 7.16
N GLU A 42 -15.74 2.15 7.87
CA GLU A 42 -15.68 3.26 8.82
C GLU A 42 -14.77 2.98 10.01
N LEU A 43 -14.82 1.76 10.57
CA LEU A 43 -13.90 1.32 11.62
C LEU A 43 -12.45 1.36 11.13
N ARG A 44 -12.18 0.82 9.93
CA ARG A 44 -10.85 0.83 9.33
C ARG A 44 -10.35 2.26 9.10
N LYS A 45 -11.20 3.17 8.62
CA LYS A 45 -10.87 4.61 8.50
C LYS A 45 -10.43 5.19 9.84
N ARG A 46 -11.16 4.91 10.92
CA ARG A 46 -10.82 5.37 12.27
C ARG A 46 -9.46 4.83 12.72
N LEU A 47 -9.26 3.51 12.62
CA LEU A 47 -8.00 2.86 13.02
C LEU A 47 -6.78 3.38 12.24
N LEU A 48 -6.91 3.58 10.93
CA LEU A 48 -5.84 4.15 10.10
C LEU A 48 -5.51 5.59 10.51
N THR A 49 -6.52 6.38 10.87
CA THR A 49 -6.34 7.77 11.33
C THR A 49 -5.63 7.80 12.69
N ASP A 50 -6.02 6.94 13.62
CA ASP A 50 -5.43 6.87 14.96
C ASP A 50 -3.98 6.36 14.90
N ALA A 51 -3.70 5.39 14.01
CA ALA A 51 -2.34 4.93 13.74
C ALA A 51 -1.45 6.04 13.18
N LEU A 52 -1.95 6.86 12.24
CA LEU A 52 -1.22 8.01 11.70
C LEU A 52 -0.91 9.06 12.78
N LYS A 53 -1.89 9.39 13.64
CA LYS A 53 -1.67 10.30 14.77
C LYS A 53 -0.62 9.78 15.74
N THR A 54 -0.69 8.48 16.06
CA THR A 54 0.28 7.82 16.94
C THR A 54 1.67 7.85 16.34
N LEU A 55 1.79 7.59 15.03
CA LEU A 55 3.06 7.65 14.30
C LEU A 55 3.68 9.06 14.36
N GLU A 56 2.86 10.11 14.21
CA GLU A 56 3.31 11.50 14.32
C GLU A 56 3.85 11.80 15.72
N ILE A 57 3.11 11.42 16.77
CA ILE A 57 3.54 11.59 18.16
C ILE A 57 4.86 10.87 18.45
N GLU A 58 5.03 9.62 17.98
CA GLU A 58 6.26 8.85 18.24
C GLU A 58 7.46 9.36 17.42
N HIS A 59 7.21 9.95 16.24
CA HIS A 59 8.22 10.67 15.46
C HIS A 59 8.66 11.97 16.14
N GLU A 60 7.71 12.77 16.65
CA GLU A 60 8.00 13.99 17.41
C GLU A 60 8.82 13.71 18.68
N LYS A 61 8.56 12.57 19.33
CA LYS A 61 9.36 12.05 20.46
C LYS A 61 10.74 11.53 20.05
N LYS A 62 11.13 11.62 18.77
CA LYS A 62 12.39 11.13 18.20
C LYS A 62 12.63 9.63 18.39
N LYS A 63 11.56 8.84 18.62
CA LYS A 63 11.65 7.38 18.76
C LYS A 63 11.69 6.66 17.42
N ILE A 64 11.23 7.31 16.36
CA ILE A 64 11.21 6.77 15.01
C ILE A 64 12.10 7.66 14.13
N PRO A 65 13.13 7.12 13.46
CA PRO A 65 13.93 7.90 12.54
C PRO A 65 13.12 8.36 11.31
N ASP A 66 13.44 9.54 10.78
CA ASP A 66 12.77 10.17 9.63
C ASP A 66 12.54 9.24 8.43
N ALA A 67 13.52 8.39 8.11
CA ALA A 67 13.42 7.45 6.99
C ALA A 67 12.28 6.45 7.19
N TYR A 68 12.15 5.88 8.40
CA TYR A 68 11.08 4.94 8.73
C TYR A 68 9.74 5.66 8.89
N TYR A 69 9.74 6.85 9.52
CA TYR A 69 8.54 7.67 9.63
C TYR A 69 7.89 7.93 8.27
N ARG A 70 8.68 8.40 7.29
CA ARG A 70 8.17 8.69 5.94
C ARG A 70 7.61 7.45 5.27
N SER A 71 8.35 6.34 5.30
CA SER A 71 7.91 5.07 4.69
C SER A 71 6.60 4.57 5.31
N ILE A 72 6.49 4.61 6.64
CA ILE A 72 5.30 4.13 7.35
C ILE A 72 4.13 5.08 7.09
N LYS A 73 4.34 6.40 7.18
CA LYS A 73 3.31 7.42 6.92
C LYS A 73 2.71 7.28 5.52
N ASP A 74 3.55 7.07 4.51
CA ASP A 74 3.09 6.91 3.12
C ASP A 74 2.26 5.65 2.93
N TYR A 75 2.63 4.53 3.59
CA TYR A 75 1.84 3.30 3.56
C TYR A 75 0.45 3.53 4.15
N PHE A 76 0.37 4.04 5.38
CA PHE A 76 -0.91 4.27 6.07
C PHE A 76 -1.78 5.31 5.34
N LYS A 77 -1.19 6.35 4.74
CA LYS A 77 -1.92 7.30 3.90
C LYS A 77 -2.53 6.65 2.66
N LYS A 78 -1.78 5.78 1.96
CA LYS A 78 -2.29 5.05 0.80
C LYS A 78 -3.46 4.16 1.18
N GLU A 79 -3.39 3.46 2.31
CA GLU A 79 -4.52 2.67 2.83
C GLU A 79 -5.73 3.54 3.15
N ALA A 80 -5.53 4.66 3.85
CA ALA A 80 -6.62 5.56 4.22
C ALA A 80 -7.35 6.11 2.99
N ILE A 81 -6.60 6.48 1.94
CA ILE A 81 -7.17 6.93 0.66
C ILE A 81 -7.97 5.81 -0.02
N ARG A 82 -7.48 4.55 0.00
CA ARG A 82 -8.23 3.42 -0.56
C ARG A 82 -9.58 3.23 0.15
N VAL A 83 -9.57 3.26 1.48
CA VAL A 83 -10.78 3.14 2.30
C VAL A 83 -11.75 4.29 2.05
N LEU A 84 -11.26 5.54 1.99
CA LEU A 84 -12.10 6.70 1.71
C LEU A 84 -12.76 6.63 0.33
N ARG A 85 -12.01 6.23 -0.70
CA ARG A 85 -12.58 6.04 -2.06
C ARG A 85 -13.67 4.99 -2.09
N GLU A 86 -13.50 3.90 -1.35
CA GLU A 86 -14.50 2.83 -1.29
C GLU A 86 -15.74 3.26 -0.51
N ILE A 87 -15.59 4.05 0.55
CA ILE A 87 -16.72 4.68 1.25
C ILE A 87 -17.45 5.65 0.32
N ASP A 88 -16.73 6.52 -0.38
CA ASP A 88 -17.33 7.52 -1.27
C ASP A 88 -18.03 6.88 -2.48
N ARG A 89 -17.55 5.73 -2.97
CA ARG A 89 -18.20 4.95 -4.03
C ARG A 89 -19.57 4.39 -3.60
N ARG A 90 -19.80 4.17 -2.31
CA ARG A 90 -21.00 3.52 -1.76
C ARG A 90 -22.03 4.49 -1.19
N LYS A 91 -21.68 5.77 -1.08
CA LYS A 91 -22.58 6.86 -0.71
C LYS A 91 -23.35 7.34 -1.93
#